data_AF-A0A957TI57-F1
#
_entry.id   AF-A0A957TI57-F1
#
_cell.length_a   1.000
_cell.length_b   1.000
_cell.length_c   1.000
_cell.angle_alpha   90.00
_cell.angle_beta   90.00
_cell.angle_gamma   90.00
#
_symmetry.space_group_name_H-M   'P 1'
#
loop_
_entity.id
_entity.type
_entity.pdbx_description
1 polymer ?
#
loop_
_entity_poly.entity_id
_entity_poly.type
_entity_poly.pdbx_seq_one_letter_code
_entity_poly.pdbx_strand_id
1 'polypeptide(L)'
;MQQYLFRATGTILAMTYLTFVVTMHALWRLWLGIESDVATRQTIAFGLGVLVVTTPLWWLHWRWMRWLVAAAAPARRHDFRTYVLAVAVVALFAVFGSAGLGVAVLARLALGVMETSAAGWAQSLLAVTAMLGATGVWYLHWGYIVQDQPGYDVG
;
A
#
# COMPACT_ATOMS: atom_id res chain seq x y z
N MET A 1 2.94 17.57 -16.62
CA MET A 1 2.78 16.17 -16.14
C MET A 1 3.53 15.91 -14.82
N GLN A 2 4.83 16.22 -14.70
CA GLN A 2 5.59 16.02 -13.46
C GLN A 2 5.01 16.67 -12.20
N GLN A 3 4.50 17.89 -12.29
CA GLN A 3 3.92 18.58 -11.14
C GLN A 3 2.68 17.86 -10.58
N TYR A 4 1.88 17.21 -11.44
CA TYR A 4 0.73 16.41 -11.02
C TYR A 4 1.16 15.13 -10.31
N LEU A 5 2.21 14.48 -10.81
CA LEU A 5 2.74 13.24 -10.24
C LEU A 5 3.40 13.49 -8.88
N PHE A 6 4.16 14.57 -8.74
CA PHE A 6 4.73 14.98 -7.47
C PHE A 6 3.64 15.28 -6.43
N ARG A 7 2.55 15.96 -6.85
CA ARG A 7 1.38 16.18 -5.99
C ARG A 7 0.71 14.86 -5.60
N ALA A 8 0.53 13.93 -6.53
CA ALA A 8 -0.12 12.66 -6.24
C ALA A 8 0.72 11.76 -5.30
N THR A 9 2.04 11.70 -5.49
CA THR A 9 2.95 11.01 -4.56
C THR A 9 2.96 11.68 -3.20
N GLY A 10 2.98 13.02 -3.15
CA GLY A 10 2.86 13.80 -1.92
C GLY A 10 1.54 13.50 -1.19
N THR A 11 0.43 13.41 -1.91
CA THR A 11 -0.88 13.04 -1.35
C THR A 11 -0.85 11.63 -0.74
N ILE A 12 -0.28 10.65 -1.42
CA ILE A 12 -0.18 9.27 -0.89
C ILE A 12 0.69 9.23 0.37
N LEU A 13 1.81 9.95 0.37
CA LEU A 13 2.67 10.05 1.54
C LEU A 13 1.92 10.70 2.71
N ALA A 14 1.19 11.79 2.45
CA ALA A 14 0.37 12.48 3.42
C ALA A 14 -0.76 11.58 3.96
N MET A 15 -1.43 10.81 3.12
CA MET A 15 -2.46 9.84 3.54
C MET A 15 -1.88 8.69 4.36
N THR A 16 -0.68 8.21 4.01
CA THR A 16 0.04 7.19 4.80
C THR A 16 0.40 7.75 6.18
N TYR A 17 0.93 8.97 6.22
CA TYR A 17 1.27 9.65 7.47
C TYR A 17 0.04 9.93 8.33
N LEU A 18 -1.06 10.39 7.73
CA LEU A 18 -2.32 10.58 8.41
C LEU A 18 -2.85 9.27 9.00
N THR A 19 -2.82 8.18 8.21
CA THR A 19 -3.19 6.85 8.70
C THR A 19 -2.33 6.45 9.89
N PHE A 20 -1.02 6.63 9.81
CA PHE A 20 -0.10 6.37 10.93
C PHE A 20 -0.49 7.16 12.19
N VAL A 21 -0.68 8.48 12.07
CA VAL A 21 -1.04 9.36 13.19
C VAL A 21 -2.37 8.94 13.81
N VAL A 22 -3.40 8.71 12.99
CA VAL A 22 -4.72 8.25 13.46
C VAL A 22 -4.62 6.91 14.19
N THR A 23 -3.81 5.98 13.66
CA THR A 23 -3.58 4.67 14.27
C THR A 23 -2.87 4.79 15.62
N MET A 24 -1.81 5.59 15.68
CA MET A 24 -1.05 5.82 16.92
C MET A 24 -1.90 6.51 17.98
N HIS A 25 -2.72 7.49 17.58
CA HIS A 25 -3.65 8.16 18.47
C HIS A 25 -4.69 7.18 19.04
N ALA A 26 -5.29 6.34 18.20
CA ALA A 26 -6.24 5.32 18.65
C ALA A 26 -5.58 4.29 19.59
N LEU A 27 -4.36 3.83 19.27
CA LEU A 27 -3.58 2.94 20.15
C LEU A 27 -3.29 3.58 21.50
N TRP A 28 -2.92 4.86 21.51
CA TRP A 28 -2.64 5.60 22.75
C TRP A 28 -3.89 5.71 23.63
N ARG A 29 -5.05 6.04 23.05
CA ARG A 29 -6.34 6.11 23.78
C ARG A 29 -6.76 4.75 24.33
N LEU A 30 -6.55 3.67 23.56
CA LEU A 30 -6.80 2.31 24.01
C LEU A 30 -5.88 1.93 25.18
N TRP A 31 -4.58 2.25 25.07
CA TRP A 31 -3.59 1.95 26.10
C TRP A 31 -3.86 2.69 27.42
N LEU A 32 -4.33 3.95 27.34
CA LEU A 32 -4.73 4.73 28.51
C LEU A 32 -6.12 4.37 29.07
N GLY A 33 -6.85 3.44 28.42
CA GLY A 33 -8.22 3.08 28.82
C GLY A 33 -9.25 4.21 28.63
N ILE A 34 -8.94 5.22 27.82
CA ILE A 34 -9.83 6.37 27.56
C ILE A 34 -10.99 5.95 26.65
N GLU A 35 -10.71 5.12 25.65
CA GLU A 35 -11.70 4.54 24.74
C GLU A 35 -11.36 3.08 24.47
N SER A 36 -12.32 2.18 24.65
CA SER A 36 -12.18 0.75 24.38
C SER A 36 -13.28 0.21 23.47
N ASP A 37 -14.00 1.10 22.79
CA ASP A 37 -15.17 0.77 21.99
C ASP A 37 -14.81 0.07 20.67
N VAL A 38 -15.83 -0.49 20.02
CA VAL A 38 -15.66 -1.25 18.76
C VAL A 38 -15.06 -0.36 17.66
N ALA A 39 -15.43 0.92 17.62
CA ALA A 39 -14.90 1.85 16.61
C ALA A 39 -13.39 2.05 16.75
N THR A 40 -12.89 2.28 17.98
CA THR A 40 -11.44 2.42 18.24
C THR A 40 -10.67 1.18 17.80
N ARG A 41 -11.17 -0.02 18.13
CA ARG A 41 -10.54 -1.29 17.72
C ARG A 41 -10.54 -1.46 16.20
N GLN A 42 -11.61 -1.06 15.51
CA GLN A 42 -11.68 -1.08 14.05
C GLN A 42 -10.71 -0.10 13.40
N THR A 43 -10.55 1.11 13.95
CA THR A 43 -9.57 2.09 13.48
C THR A 43 -8.15 1.57 13.63
N ILE A 44 -7.81 0.96 14.77
CA ILE A 44 -6.51 0.34 15.01
C ILE A 44 -6.27 -0.80 14.02
N ALA A 45 -7.25 -1.70 13.86
CA ALA A 45 -7.18 -2.82 12.94
C ALA A 45 -6.90 -2.38 11.49
N PHE A 46 -7.64 -1.38 11.02
CA PHE A 46 -7.46 -0.81 9.69
C PHE A 46 -6.10 -0.14 9.54
N GLY A 47 -5.73 0.68 10.51
CA GLY A 47 -4.47 1.40 10.54
C GLY A 47 -3.25 0.49 10.47
N LEU A 48 -3.23 -0.54 11.32
CA LEU A 48 -2.20 -1.57 11.30
C LEU A 48 -2.18 -2.32 9.96
N GLY A 49 -3.36 -2.65 9.43
CA GLY A 49 -3.46 -3.35 8.14
C GLY A 49 -2.85 -2.56 6.99
N VAL A 50 -3.15 -1.26 6.92
CA VAL A 50 -2.54 -0.35 5.96
C VAL A 50 -1.03 -0.31 6.15
N LEU A 51 -0.53 -0.07 7.37
CA LEU A 51 0.91 0.07 7.62
C LEU A 51 1.71 -1.20 7.28
N VAL A 52 1.19 -2.38 7.64
CA VAL A 52 1.83 -3.67 7.39
C VAL A 52 2.04 -3.94 5.90
N VAL A 53 1.06 -3.60 5.07
CA VAL A 53 1.17 -3.85 3.62
C VAL A 53 2.05 -2.80 2.96
N THR A 54 1.94 -1.56 3.41
CA THR A 54 2.35 -0.44 2.58
C THR A 54 3.78 -0.03 2.84
N THR A 55 4.26 -0.23 4.06
CA THR A 55 5.67 -0.08 4.42
C THR A 55 6.58 -0.96 3.55
N PRO A 56 6.38 -2.30 3.45
CA PRO A 56 7.26 -3.14 2.62
C PRO A 56 7.11 -2.86 1.13
N LEU A 57 5.89 -2.58 0.64
CA LEU A 57 5.68 -2.24 -0.77
C LEU A 57 6.36 -0.92 -1.15
N TRP A 58 6.26 0.10 -0.31
CA TRP A 58 6.93 1.37 -0.53
C TRP A 58 8.46 1.21 -0.48
N TRP A 59 8.97 0.43 0.47
CA TRP A 59 10.39 0.14 0.55
C TRP A 59 10.91 -0.59 -0.71
N LEU A 60 10.20 -1.62 -1.16
CA LEU A 60 10.54 -2.37 -2.38
C LEU A 60 10.47 -1.46 -3.62
N HIS A 61 9.41 -0.68 -3.73
CA HIS A 61 9.23 0.30 -4.81
C HIS A 61 10.39 1.30 -4.85
N TRP A 62 10.76 1.89 -3.71
CA TRP A 62 11.85 2.85 -3.62
C TRP A 62 13.20 2.21 -3.99
N ARG A 63 13.42 0.97 -3.55
CA ARG A 63 14.62 0.21 -3.90
C ARG A 63 14.72 -0.03 -5.41
N TRP A 64 13.64 -0.51 -6.04
CA TRP A 64 13.59 -0.73 -7.49
C TRP A 64 13.70 0.55 -8.29
N MET A 65 13.03 1.63 -7.88
CA MET A 65 13.13 2.92 -8.54
C MET A 65 14.57 3.42 -8.56
N ARG A 66 15.27 3.41 -7.42
CA ARG A 66 16.67 3.87 -7.37
C ARG A 66 17.57 3.08 -8.30
N TRP A 67 17.38 1.76 -8.34
CA TRP A 67 18.14 0.87 -9.21
C TRP A 67 17.84 1.13 -10.70
N LEU A 68 16.57 1.14 -11.10
CA LEU A 68 16.16 1.35 -12.49
C LEU A 68 16.53 2.75 -13.02
N VAL A 69 16.43 3.78 -12.17
CA VAL A 69 16.83 5.15 -12.53
C VAL A 69 18.35 5.25 -12.72
N ALA A 70 19.14 4.49 -11.94
CA ALA A 70 20.59 4.44 -12.10
C ALA A 70 20.98 3.73 -13.41
N ALA A 71 20.27 2.63 -13.74
CA ALA A 71 20.47 1.86 -14.97
C ALA A 71 20.00 2.59 -16.24
N ALA A 72 19.02 3.49 -16.13
CA ALA A 72 18.51 4.23 -17.27
C ALA A 72 19.55 5.17 -17.92
N ALA A 73 19.60 5.17 -19.25
CA ALA A 73 20.44 6.06 -20.05
C ALA A 73 20.22 7.54 -19.67
N PRO A 74 21.28 8.37 -19.56
CA PRO A 74 21.19 9.75 -19.06
C PRO A 74 20.09 10.58 -19.73
N ALA A 75 19.94 10.46 -21.05
CA ALA A 75 18.96 11.20 -21.84
C ALA A 75 17.50 10.82 -21.53
N ARG A 76 17.24 9.62 -21.00
CA ARG A 76 15.89 9.11 -20.70
C ARG A 76 15.55 9.03 -19.21
N ARG A 77 16.49 9.37 -18.32
CA ARG A 77 16.30 9.30 -16.86
C ARG A 77 15.10 10.12 -16.37
N HIS A 78 14.86 11.27 -16.99
CA HIS A 78 13.79 12.17 -16.62
C HIS A 78 12.40 11.57 -16.88
N ASP A 79 12.18 11.04 -18.09
CA ASP A 79 10.90 10.45 -18.48
C ASP A 79 10.66 9.15 -17.74
N PHE A 80 11.73 8.37 -17.53
CA PHE A 80 11.67 7.14 -16.75
C PHE A 80 11.28 7.39 -15.28
N ARG A 81 11.85 8.42 -14.62
CA ARG A 81 11.42 8.83 -13.27
C ARG A 81 9.95 9.19 -13.23
N THR A 82 9.48 9.91 -14.24
CA THR A 82 8.10 10.39 -14.35
C THR A 82 7.13 9.21 -14.52
N TYR A 83 7.46 8.26 -15.38
CA TYR A 83 6.71 7.03 -15.56
C TYR A 83 6.62 6.20 -14.28
N VAL A 84 7.77 5.98 -13.62
CA VAL A 84 7.83 5.19 -12.37
C VAL A 84 7.01 5.84 -11.26
N LEU A 85 7.04 7.17 -11.13
CA LEU A 85 6.20 7.91 -10.18
C LEU A 85 4.70 7.75 -10.47
N ALA A 86 4.29 7.78 -11.74
CA ALA A 86 2.89 7.59 -12.14
C ALA A 86 2.38 6.18 -11.79
N VAL A 87 3.18 5.18 -12.14
CA VAL A 87 2.92 3.78 -11.82
C VAL A 87 2.84 3.56 -10.30
N ALA A 88 3.76 4.18 -9.55
CA ALA A 88 3.76 4.14 -8.08
C ALA A 88 2.44 4.63 -7.52
N VAL A 89 1.98 5.80 -7.97
CA VAL A 89 0.77 6.44 -7.47
C VAL A 89 -0.45 5.55 -7.68
N VAL A 90 -0.65 5.06 -8.90
CA VAL A 90 -1.82 4.25 -9.26
C VAL A 90 -1.84 2.94 -8.49
N ALA A 91 -0.70 2.24 -8.44
CA ALA A 91 -0.63 0.96 -7.77
C ALA A 91 -0.68 1.08 -6.26
N LEU A 92 -0.10 2.14 -5.69
CA LEU A 92 -0.27 2.43 -4.28
C LEU A 92 -1.76 2.62 -3.99
N PHE A 93 -2.50 3.47 -4.70
CA PHE A 93 -3.95 3.59 -4.45
C PHE A 93 -4.71 2.26 -4.56
N ALA A 94 -4.41 1.46 -5.59
CA ALA A 94 -5.07 0.17 -5.81
C ALA A 94 -4.73 -0.85 -4.71
N VAL A 95 -3.48 -0.89 -4.25
CA VAL A 95 -3.00 -1.86 -3.26
C VAL A 95 -3.26 -1.39 -1.83
N PHE A 96 -3.10 -0.10 -1.52
CA PHE A 96 -3.47 0.51 -0.22
C PHE A 96 -4.93 0.23 0.12
N GLY A 97 -5.83 0.52 -0.82
CA GLY A 97 -7.26 0.37 -0.62
C GLY A 97 -7.66 -1.10 -0.41
N SER A 98 -7.16 -1.99 -1.25
CA SER A 98 -7.55 -3.41 -1.20
C SER A 98 -6.85 -4.20 -0.09
N ALA A 99 -5.56 -3.97 0.12
CA ALA A 99 -4.77 -4.70 1.11
C ALA A 99 -5.01 -4.20 2.54
N GLY A 100 -5.24 -2.90 2.73
CA GLY A 100 -5.66 -2.34 4.00
C GLY A 100 -6.97 -2.97 4.47
N LEU A 101 -7.92 -3.20 3.54
CA LEU A 101 -9.16 -3.91 3.85
C LEU A 101 -8.91 -5.40 4.17
N GLY A 102 -8.06 -6.10 3.41
CA GLY A 102 -7.75 -7.51 3.66
C GLY A 102 -7.09 -7.76 5.03
N VAL A 103 -6.10 -6.96 5.41
CA VAL A 103 -5.46 -7.10 6.73
C VAL A 103 -6.36 -6.57 7.85
N ALA A 104 -7.21 -5.57 7.59
CA ALA A 104 -8.23 -5.14 8.55
C ALA A 104 -9.19 -6.29 8.90
N VAL A 105 -9.50 -7.20 7.97
CA VAL A 105 -10.29 -8.41 8.27
C VAL A 105 -9.57 -9.30 9.27
N LEU A 106 -8.28 -9.60 9.02
CA LEU A 106 -7.49 -10.44 9.94
C LEU A 106 -7.36 -9.80 11.32
N ALA A 107 -7.13 -8.49 11.37
CA ALA A 107 -7.05 -7.74 12.62
C ALA A 107 -8.41 -7.66 13.34
N ARG A 108 -9.53 -7.50 12.61
CA ARG A 108 -10.89 -7.56 13.18
C ARG A 108 -11.19 -8.95 13.74
N LEU A 109 -10.76 -10.00 13.06
CA LEU A 109 -10.90 -11.39 13.52
C LEU A 109 -10.07 -11.64 14.78
N ALA A 110 -8.81 -11.17 14.82
CA ALA A 110 -7.94 -11.27 15.99
C ALA A 110 -8.47 -10.45 17.20
N LEU A 111 -9.11 -9.32 16.95
CA LEU A 111 -9.71 -8.46 17.98
C LEU A 111 -11.14 -8.85 18.37
N GLY A 112 -11.71 -9.90 17.76
CA GLY A 112 -13.06 -10.38 18.04
C GLY A 112 -14.18 -9.41 17.63
N VAL A 113 -13.92 -8.52 16.68
CA VAL A 113 -14.86 -7.47 16.21
C VAL A 113 -15.36 -7.73 14.78
N MET A 114 -15.11 -8.92 14.23
CA MET A 114 -15.57 -9.27 12.89
C MET A 114 -17.07 -9.62 12.92
N GLU A 115 -17.85 -9.02 12.01
CA GLU A 115 -19.21 -9.48 11.79
C GLU A 115 -19.20 -10.89 11.23
N THR A 116 -19.85 -11.82 11.94
CA THR A 116 -20.00 -13.22 11.51
C THR A 116 -21.10 -13.42 10.46
N SER A 117 -21.67 -12.31 9.96
CA SER A 117 -22.69 -12.33 8.91
C SER A 117 -22.11 -12.82 7.58
N ALA A 118 -22.94 -13.46 6.76
CA ALA A 118 -22.55 -13.88 5.41
C ALA A 118 -22.10 -12.68 4.55
N ALA A 119 -22.73 -11.51 4.75
CA ALA A 119 -22.36 -10.26 4.10
C ALA A 119 -20.95 -9.79 4.53
N GLY A 120 -20.63 -9.85 5.82
CA GLY A 120 -19.30 -9.50 6.35
C GLY A 120 -18.20 -10.38 5.78
N TRP A 121 -18.45 -11.68 5.66
CA TRP A 121 -17.53 -12.62 5.01
C TRP A 121 -17.37 -12.37 3.50
N ALA A 122 -18.46 -12.11 2.78
CA ALA A 122 -18.40 -11.80 1.35
C ALA A 122 -17.58 -10.55 1.05
N GLN A 123 -17.78 -9.49 1.86
CA GLN A 123 -16.98 -8.25 1.75
C GLN A 123 -15.50 -8.50 2.05
N SER A 124 -15.21 -9.33 3.05
CA SER A 124 -13.85 -9.69 3.45
C SER A 124 -13.12 -10.48 2.37
N LEU A 125 -13.79 -11.47 1.78
CA LEU A 125 -13.26 -12.26 0.67
C LEU A 125 -12.99 -11.37 -0.55
N LEU A 126 -13.92 -10.47 -0.90
CA LEU A 126 -13.71 -9.53 -1.99
C LEU A 126 -12.47 -8.66 -1.78
N ALA A 127 -12.27 -8.14 -0.57
CA ALA A 127 -11.10 -7.34 -0.23
C ALA A 127 -9.79 -8.13 -0.37
N VAL A 128 -9.76 -9.37 0.12
CA VAL A 128 -8.60 -10.27 -0.01
C VAL A 128 -8.34 -10.61 -1.47
N THR A 129 -9.36 -10.94 -2.27
CA THR A 129 -9.21 -11.23 -3.70
C THR A 129 -8.71 -10.00 -4.46
N ALA A 130 -9.25 -8.82 -4.18
CA ALA A 130 -8.78 -7.57 -4.79
C ALA A 130 -7.32 -7.28 -4.41
N MET A 131 -6.93 -7.51 -3.16
CA MET A 131 -5.55 -7.36 -2.69
C MET A 131 -4.60 -8.28 -3.46
N LEU A 132 -4.94 -9.58 -3.56
CA LEU A 132 -4.13 -10.56 -4.26
C LEU A 132 -4.02 -10.23 -5.76
N GLY A 133 -5.13 -9.85 -6.38
CA GLY A 133 -5.16 -9.42 -7.77
C GLY A 133 -4.29 -8.19 -8.02
N ALA A 134 -4.44 -7.14 -7.21
CA ALA A 134 -3.63 -5.92 -7.33
C ALA A 134 -2.13 -6.19 -7.09
N THR A 135 -1.81 -7.04 -6.11
CA THR A 135 -0.42 -7.45 -5.83
C THR A 135 0.17 -8.24 -7.00
N GLY A 136 -0.59 -9.16 -7.59
CA GLY A 136 -0.17 -9.93 -8.77
C GLY A 136 0.07 -9.03 -9.99
N VAL A 137 -0.85 -8.12 -10.29
CA VAL A 137 -0.69 -7.13 -11.37
C VAL A 137 0.54 -6.27 -11.14
N TRP A 138 0.77 -5.78 -9.92
CA TRP A 138 1.95 -5.00 -9.57
C TRP A 138 3.24 -5.80 -9.78
N TYR A 139 3.29 -7.04 -9.30
CA TYR A 139 4.45 -7.90 -9.46
C TYR A 139 4.77 -8.17 -10.93
N LEU A 140 3.75 -8.53 -11.73
CA LEU A 140 3.90 -8.77 -13.17
C LEU A 140 4.35 -7.51 -13.92
N HIS A 141 3.79 -6.35 -13.56
CA HIS A 141 4.15 -5.07 -14.15
C HIS A 141 5.64 -4.75 -13.96
N TRP A 142 6.16 -4.92 -12.75
CA TRP A 142 7.59 -4.71 -12.48
C TRP A 142 8.47 -5.79 -13.08
N GLY A 143 8.04 -7.05 -13.08
CA GLY A 143 8.76 -8.14 -13.73
C GLY A 143 9.02 -7.85 -15.21
N TYR A 144 8.00 -7.36 -15.92
CA TYR A 144 8.10 -6.99 -17.33
C TYR A 144 9.06 -5.81 -17.57
N ILE A 145 8.93 -4.74 -16.79
CA ILE A 145 9.81 -3.55 -16.90
C ILE A 145 11.28 -3.90 -16.65
N VAL A 146 11.53 -4.79 -15.70
CA VAL A 146 12.88 -5.21 -15.34
C VAL A 146 13.50 -6.08 -16.45
N GLN A 147 12.73 -6.98 -17.06
CA GLN A 147 13.18 -7.85 -18.16
C GLN A 147 13.49 -7.07 -19.46
N ASP A 148 12.76 -6.00 -19.74
CA ASP A 148 12.94 -5.18 -20.95
C ASP A 148 14.13 -4.20 -20.88
N GLN A 149 14.89 -4.16 -19.77
CA GLN A 149 16.06 -3.29 -19.66
C GLN A 149 17.28 -3.92 -20.34
N PRO A 150 17.92 -3.25 -21.32
CA PRO A 150 19.12 -3.76 -21.96
C PRO A 150 20.25 -3.93 -20.93
N GLY A 151 20.75 -5.15 -20.76
CA GLY A 151 21.79 -5.51 -19.79
C GLY A 151 21.31 -6.22 -18.52
N TYR A 152 20.03 -6.62 -18.45
CA TYR A 152 19.50 -7.44 -17.36
C TYR A 152 19.70 -8.94 -17.64
N ASP A 153 20.92 -9.44 -17.39
CA ASP A 153 21.16 -10.88 -17.28
C ASP A 153 20.86 -11.31 -15.84
N VAL A 154 19.69 -11.94 -15.63
CA VAL A 154 19.40 -12.68 -14.40
C VAL A 154 20.15 -14.00 -14.45
N GLY A 155 21.34 -14.00 -13.83
CA GLY A 155 21.99 -15.22 -13.36
C GLY A 155 21.27 -15.82 -12.15
#